data_AF-A0A7W2YAF2-F1
#
_entry.id   AF-A0A7W2YAF2-F1
#
_cell.length_a   1.000
_cell.length_b   1.000
_cell.length_c   1.000
_cell.angle_alpha   90.00
_cell.angle_beta   90.00
_cell.angle_gamma   90.00
#
_symmetry.space_group_name_H-M   'P 1'
#
loop_
_entity.id
_entity.type
_entity.pdbx_description
1 polymer ?
#
loop_
_entity_poly.entity_id
_entity_poly.type
_entity_poly.pdbx_seq_one_letter_code
_entity_poly.pdbx_strand_id
1 'polypeptide(L)' 'MDTIKIRDNKSDFKLTMVLAFVLVAISFFAVGFIYANVPQTGVLIKLIAIFGGINAFLVYYLYKKIDGVSNT' A
#
# COMPACT_ATOMS: atom_id res chain seq x y z
N MET A 1 -30.69 -6.75 8.74
CA MET A 1 -29.35 -7.17 9.20
C MET A 1 -28.28 -6.92 8.14
N ASP A 2 -28.64 -6.79 6.85
CA ASP A 2 -27.70 -6.57 5.75
C ASP A 2 -27.04 -5.19 5.73
N THR A 3 -27.74 -4.15 6.20
CA THR A 3 -27.22 -2.77 6.27
C THR A 3 -26.04 -2.61 7.24
N ILE A 4 -25.97 -3.44 8.30
CA ILE A 4 -24.87 -3.40 9.28
C ILE A 4 -23.61 -4.04 8.67
N LYS A 5 -23.75 -5.18 7.98
CA LYS A 5 -22.64 -5.86 7.27
C LYS A 5 -21.99 -5.00 6.19
N ILE A 6 -22.78 -4.25 5.42
CA ILE A 6 -22.26 -3.36 4.36
C ILE A 6 -21.47 -2.20 4.97
N ARG A 7 -21.89 -1.70 6.14
CA ARG A 7 -21.22 -0.57 6.83
C ARG A 7 -19.88 -0.98 7.45
N ASP A 8 -19.79 -2.18 8.03
CA ASP A 8 -18.53 -2.76 8.52
C ASP A 8 -17.53 -2.95 7.39
N ASN A 9 -17.98 -3.55 6.27
CA ASN A 9 -17.09 -3.82 5.13
C ASN A 9 -16.54 -2.53 4.49
N LYS A 10 -17.32 -1.44 4.50
CA LYS A 10 -16.88 -0.11 4.02
C LYS A 10 -15.90 0.58 4.97
N SER A 11 -16.10 0.42 6.29
CA SER A 11 -15.18 0.91 7.33
C SER A 11 -13.83 0.20 7.24
N ASP A 12 -13.84 -1.14 7.15
CA ASP A 12 -12.64 -1.97 7.02
C ASP A 12 -11.89 -1.68 5.72
N PHE A 13 -12.63 -1.44 4.63
CA PHE A 13 -12.03 -1.03 3.37
C PHE A 13 -11.32 0.34 3.48
N LYS A 14 -11.93 1.32 4.14
CA LYS A 14 -11.31 2.63 4.39
C LYS A 14 -10.08 2.52 5.28
N LEU A 15 -10.15 1.70 6.34
CA LEU A 15 -9.01 1.41 7.21
C LEU A 15 -7.86 0.74 6.44
N THR A 16 -8.18 -0.24 5.58
CA THR A 16 -7.20 -0.92 4.72
C THR A 16 -6.51 0.06 3.77
N MET A 17 -7.25 1.00 3.18
CA MET A 17 -6.71 2.03 2.30
C MET A 17 -5.77 2.98 3.04
N VAL A 18 -6.13 3.40 4.26
CA VAL A 18 -5.26 4.23 5.12
C VAL A 18 -3.99 3.47 5.50
N LEU A 19 -4.10 2.21 5.93
CA LEU A 19 -2.97 1.36 6.26
C LEU A 19 -2.02 1.18 5.07
N ALA A 20 -2.57 0.98 3.87
CA ALA A 20 -1.78 0.85 2.67
C ALA A 20 -1.04 2.15 2.30
N PHE A 21 -1.70 3.30 2.44
CA PHE A 21 -1.06 4.60 2.22
C PHE A 21 0.08 4.85 3.21
N VAL A 22 -0.14 4.53 4.49
CA VAL A 22 0.90 4.61 5.54
C VAL A 22 2.06 3.68 5.23
N LEU A 23 1.79 2.45 4.78
CA LEU A 23 2.83 1.49 4.42
C LEU A 23 3.69 2.00 3.24
N VAL A 24 3.06 2.59 2.22
CA VAL A 24 3.76 3.24 1.10
C VAL A 24 4.65 4.37 1.62
N ALA A 25 4.12 5.25 2.46
CA ALA A 25 4.89 6.38 3.02
C ALA A 25 6.10 5.93 3.84
N ILE A 26 5.93 4.93 4.72
CA ILE A 26 7.03 4.36 5.52
C ILE A 26 8.06 3.69 4.62
N SER A 27 7.64 3.03 3.54
CA SER A 27 8.55 2.42 2.56
C SER A 27 9.47 3.46 1.94
N PHE A 28 8.92 4.57 1.43
CA PHE A 28 9.72 5.65 0.84
C PHE A 28 10.63 6.32 1.87
N PHE A 29 10.15 6.48 3.11
CA PHE A 29 10.97 7.00 4.21
C PHE A 29 12.16 6.08 4.53
N ALA A 30 11.93 4.77 4.61
CA ALA A 30 12.99 3.78 4.85
C ALA A 30 14.03 3.77 3.72
N VAL A 31 13.58 3.88 2.46
CA VAL A 31 14.49 4.00 1.30
C VAL A 31 15.35 5.26 1.40
N GLY A 32 14.74 6.41 1.71
CA GLY A 32 15.46 7.67 1.89
C GLY A 32 16.45 7.63 3.06
N PHE A 33 16.06 7.04 4.19
CA PHE A 33 16.92 6.88 5.36
C PHE A 33 18.12 5.98 5.09
N ILE A 34 17.90 4.83 4.45
CA ILE A 34 18.97 3.90 4.11
C ILE A 34 19.93 4.54 3.10
N TYR A 35 19.40 5.25 2.10
CA TYR A 35 20.24 5.95 1.12
C TYR A 35 21.07 7.07 1.74
N ALA A 36 20.52 7.83 2.69
CA ALA A 36 21.26 8.87 3.40
C ALA A 36 22.44 8.32 4.22
N ASN A 37 22.30 7.11 4.77
CA ASN A 37 23.36 6.45 5.55
C ASN A 37 24.36 5.66 4.67
N VAL A 38 23.88 5.08 3.57
CA VAL A 38 24.70 4.29 2.64
C VAL A 38 24.40 4.75 1.21
N PRO A 39 25.09 5.80 0.72
CA PRO A 39 24.84 6.41 -0.59
C PRO A 39 25.42 5.57 -1.73
N GLN A 40 25.03 4.30 -1.78
CA GLN A 40 25.37 3.38 -2.86
C GLN A 40 24.17 3.26 -3.80
N THR A 41 24.35 3.72 -5.05
CA THR A 41 23.32 3.69 -6.09
C THR A 41 22.78 2.26 -6.33
N GLY A 42 23.65 1.24 -6.22
CA GLY A 42 23.23 -0.16 -6.34
C GLY A 42 22.27 -0.63 -5.23
N VAL A 43 22.41 -0.11 -4.01
CA VAL A 43 21.51 -0.40 -2.89
C VAL A 43 20.18 0.33 -3.09
N LEU A 44 20.23 1.59 -3.53
CA LEU A 44 19.05 2.39 -3.83
C LEU A 44 18.16 1.72 -4.90
N ILE A 45 18.75 1.27 -6.00
CA ILE A 45 18.01 0.61 -7.10
C ILE A 45 17.31 -0.66 -6.60
N LYS A 46 18.00 -1.49 -5.80
CA LYS A 46 17.43 -2.71 -5.23
C LYS A 46 16.26 -2.41 -4.29
N LEU A 47 16.41 -1.39 -3.45
CA LEU A 47 15.36 -0.97 -2.52
C LEU A 47 14.14 -0.43 -3.28
N ILE A 48 14.34 0.43 -4.27
CA ILE A 48 13.25 0.96 -5.10
C ILE A 48 12.54 -0.18 -5.85
N ALA A 49 13.27 -1.16 -6.38
CA ALA A 49 12.66 -2.29 -7.08
C ALA A 49 11.79 -3.14 -6.14
N ILE A 50 12.28 -3.45 -4.93
CA ILE A 50 11.55 -4.28 -3.95
C ILE A 50 10.34 -3.53 -3.41
N PHE A 51 10.54 -2.32 -2.85
CA PHE A 51 9.45 -1.54 -2.28
C PHE A 51 8.47 -1.05 -3.35
N GLY A 52 8.95 -0.72 -4.55
CA GLY A 52 8.12 -0.39 -5.70
C GLY A 52 7.23 -1.55 -6.11
N GLY A 53 7.76 -2.77 -6.18
CA GLY A 53 6.98 -3.98 -6.48
C GLY A 53 5.91 -4.28 -5.44
N ILE A 54 6.26 -4.19 -4.15
CA ILE A 54 5.30 -4.38 -3.04
C ILE A 54 4.18 -3.33 -3.10
N ASN A 55 4.53 -2.06 -3.32
CA ASN A 55 3.55 -0.98 -3.41
C ASN A 55 2.65 -1.13 -4.64
N ALA A 56 3.19 -1.52 -5.80
CA ALA A 56 2.41 -1.76 -7.01
C ALA A 56 1.42 -2.92 -6.82
N PHE A 57 1.85 -4.02 -6.19
CA PHE A 57 0.98 -5.15 -5.85
C PHE A 57 -0.14 -4.74 -4.88
N LEU A 58 0.18 -3.94 -3.87
CA LEU A 58 -0.78 -3.44 -2.89
C LEU A 58 -1.83 -2.54 -3.54
N VAL A 59 -1.41 -1.63 -4.42
CA VAL A 59 -2.32 -0.76 -5.20
C VAL A 59 -3.20 -1.59 -6.13
N TYR A 60 -2.64 -2.60 -6.82
CA TYR A 60 -3.42 -3.52 -7.65
C TYR A 60 -4.47 -4.29 -6.83
N TYR A 61 -4.09 -4.77 -5.65
CA TYR A 61 -5.01 -5.47 -4.75
C TYR A 61 -6.14 -4.55 -4.27
N LEU A 62 -5.83 -3.31 -3.88
CA LEU A 62 -6.82 -2.31 -3.51
C LEU A 62 -7.76 -1.98 -4.67
N TYR A 63 -7.21 -1.76 -5.87
CA TYR A 63 -8.01 -1.49 -7.07
C TYR A 63 -8.99 -2.64 -7.34
N LYS A 64 -8.51 -3.89 -7.35
CA LYS A 64 -9.35 -5.08 -7.55
C LYS A 64 -10.41 -5.23 -6.47
N LYS A 65 -10.08 -4.89 -5.22
CA LYS A 65 -11.03 -4.92 -4.09
C LYS A 65 -12.09 -3.82 -4.20
N ILE A 66 -11.76 -2.64 -4.70
CA ILE A 66 -12.73 -1.56 -4.99
C ILE A 66 -13.66 -2.00 -6.12
N ASP A 67 -13.11 -2.52 -7.20
CA ASP A 67 -13.87 -2.94 -8.39
C ASP A 67 -14.85 -4.07 -8.04
N GLY A 68 -14.39 -5.04 -7.22
CA GLY A 68 -15.24 -6.11 -6.69
C GLY A 68 -16.31 -5.66 -5.68
N VAL A 69 -16.12 -4.52 -5.00
CA VAL A 69 -17.13 -3.91 -4.12
C VAL A 69 -18.10 -3.03 -4.90
N SER A 70 -17.67 -2.44 -6.03
CA SER A 70 -18.48 -1.55 -6.86
C SER A 70 -19.40 -2.29 -7.84
N ASN A 71 -19.10 -3.55 -8.19
CA ASN A 71 -19.89 -4.38 -9.10
C ASN A 71 -20.88 -5.34 -8.41
N THR A 72 -21.29 -5.01 -7.17
CA THR A 72 -22.39 -5.66 -6.43
C THR A 72 -23.36 -4.61 -5.92
#